data_AF-A0A438DFZ6-F1
#
_entry.id   AF-A0A438DFZ6-F1
#
_cell.length_a   1.000
_cell.length_b   1.000
_cell.length_c   1.000
_cell.angle_alpha   90.00
_cell.angle_beta   90.00
_cell.angle_gamma   90.00
#
_symmetry.space_group_name_H-M   'P 1'
#
loop_
_entity.id
_entity.type
_entity.pdbx_description
1 polymer ?
#
loop_
_entity_poly.entity_id
_entity_poly.type
_entity_poly.pdbx_seq_one_letter_code
_entity_poly.pdbx_strand_id
1 'polypeptide(L)'
;MFRRKHSELVGELSNLYHKEEKLLSEVYVSLGRVIDHQIKVTIIKHKRSHQVETIPSLCWELAQLQDTYILQGDYDLKVMRQEYYINRQKTVKDFRPSHLYHGVHILNSFWQFINHLINQLARHQFLKIACQLEKKTMLGAYSLLKVIELELQGYLSATKGRVGRCLALIQSASDVQEQGAVDDRDTFLHGVRDLLSIHSNAQAGLSTYVSAPGIVQQISGLHSDLMTLQSDLENSLPEDRNRCINELCTLIQSLQQLLFASSTTAQPILTARPLMKELDEMEKVNAKLSAAVEEVTLEHCKKNEIVKHHSQEVGLQRRVFVDFFCNPERLRNQVRELTARVRAMQVS
;
A
#
# COMPACT_ATOMS: atom_id res chain seq x y z
N MET A 1 -64.48 -45.57 -34.67
CA MET A 1 -63.14 -45.01 -34.94
C MET A 1 -63.01 -43.54 -34.52
N PHE A 2 -63.96 -42.66 -34.88
CA PHE A 2 -63.94 -41.23 -34.53
C PHE A 2 -63.89 -40.89 -33.04
N ARG A 3 -64.61 -41.61 -32.16
CA ARG A 3 -64.56 -41.34 -30.70
C ARG A 3 -63.19 -41.60 -30.06
N ARG A 4 -62.44 -42.58 -30.57
CA ARG A 4 -61.08 -42.90 -30.06
C ARG A 4 -60.11 -41.78 -30.41
N LYS A 5 -60.11 -41.35 -31.68
CA LYS A 5 -59.32 -40.22 -32.14
C LYS A 5 -59.68 -38.92 -31.42
N HIS A 6 -60.95 -38.68 -31.12
CA HIS A 6 -61.37 -37.52 -30.33
C HIS A 6 -60.86 -37.58 -28.88
N SER A 7 -60.87 -38.76 -28.24
CA SER A 7 -60.31 -38.92 -26.90
C SER A 7 -58.79 -38.73 -26.87
N GLU A 8 -58.08 -39.20 -27.90
CA GLU A 8 -56.64 -39.01 -28.07
C GLU A 8 -56.31 -37.52 -28.28
N LEU A 9 -57.04 -36.83 -29.16
CA LEU A 9 -56.84 -35.40 -29.41
C LEU A 9 -57.11 -34.54 -28.17
N VAL A 10 -58.14 -34.87 -27.39
CA VAL A 10 -58.45 -34.18 -26.12
C VAL A 10 -57.34 -34.42 -25.09
N GLY A 11 -56.81 -35.64 -25.00
CA GLY A 11 -55.68 -35.95 -24.13
C GLY A 11 -54.39 -35.22 -24.55
N GLU A 12 -54.12 -35.13 -25.85
CA GLU A 12 -52.99 -34.37 -26.39
C GLU A 12 -53.13 -32.87 -26.14
N LEU A 13 -54.33 -32.30 -26.32
CA LEU A 13 -54.63 -30.90 -26.01
C LEU A 13 -54.50 -30.59 -24.51
N SER A 14 -54.98 -31.45 -23.62
CA SER A 14 -54.78 -31.28 -22.17
C SER A 14 -53.30 -31.37 -21.78
N ASN A 15 -52.53 -32.27 -22.39
CA ASN A 15 -51.09 -32.37 -22.15
C ASN A 15 -50.33 -31.15 -22.68
N LEU A 16 -50.73 -30.60 -23.83
CA LEU A 16 -50.18 -29.36 -24.38
C LEU A 16 -50.49 -28.17 -23.47
N TYR A 17 -51.73 -28.05 -23.00
CA TYR A 17 -52.14 -26.98 -22.10
C TYR A 17 -51.38 -27.02 -20.76
N HIS A 18 -51.18 -28.23 -20.21
CA HIS A 18 -50.44 -28.39 -18.96
C HIS A 18 -48.93 -28.14 -19.13
N LYS A 19 -48.37 -28.45 -20.31
CA LYS A 19 -46.98 -28.08 -20.66
C LYS A 19 -46.83 -26.57 -20.83
N GLU A 20 -47.79 -25.90 -21.47
CA GLU A 20 -47.81 -24.46 -21.63
C GLU A 20 -47.88 -23.75 -20.27
N GLU A 21 -48.77 -24.20 -19.38
CA GLU A 21 -48.92 -23.66 -18.03
C GLU A 21 -47.65 -23.86 -17.18
N LYS A 22 -46.98 -25.01 -17.33
CA LYS A 22 -45.69 -25.28 -16.69
C LYS A 22 -44.58 -24.39 -17.23
N LEU A 23 -44.48 -24.24 -18.54
CA LEU A 23 -43.50 -23.35 -19.18
C LEU A 23 -43.73 -21.90 -18.78
N LEU A 24 -45.00 -21.45 -18.71
CA LEU A 24 -45.34 -20.13 -18.21
C LEU A 24 -44.89 -19.98 -16.75
N SER A 25 -45.16 -20.95 -15.87
CA SER A 25 -44.72 -20.92 -14.48
C SER A 25 -43.19 -20.82 -14.34
N GLU A 26 -42.44 -21.62 -15.10
CA GLU A 26 -40.97 -21.60 -15.11
C GLU A 26 -40.42 -20.28 -15.65
N VAL A 27 -41.04 -19.73 -16.70
CA VAL A 27 -40.70 -18.42 -17.26
C VAL A 27 -41.01 -17.31 -16.24
N TYR A 28 -42.15 -17.36 -15.54
CA TYR A 28 -42.50 -16.39 -14.49
C TYR A 28 -41.53 -16.45 -13.31
N VAL A 29 -41.12 -17.65 -12.88
CA VAL A 29 -40.13 -17.82 -11.80
C VAL A 29 -38.76 -17.31 -12.24
N SER A 30 -38.33 -17.64 -13.47
CA SER A 30 -37.05 -17.21 -14.01
C SER A 30 -37.01 -15.68 -14.23
N LEU A 31 -38.09 -15.12 -14.76
CA LEU A 31 -38.28 -13.68 -14.91
C LEU A 31 -38.32 -13.01 -13.53
N GLY A 32 -38.94 -13.63 -12.52
CA GLY A 32 -38.93 -13.18 -11.14
C GLY A 32 -37.52 -13.14 -10.53
N ARG A 33 -36.68 -14.15 -10.80
CA ARG A 33 -35.26 -14.16 -10.37
C ARG A 33 -34.43 -13.12 -11.10
N VAL A 34 -34.64 -12.94 -12.40
CA VAL A 34 -33.95 -11.92 -13.21
C VAL A 34 -34.36 -10.52 -12.75
N ILE A 35 -35.64 -10.29 -12.48
CA ILE A 35 -36.16 -9.03 -11.93
C ILE A 35 -35.61 -8.81 -10.51
N ASP A 36 -35.59 -9.81 -9.64
CA ASP A 36 -35.00 -9.69 -8.29
C ASP A 36 -33.49 -9.39 -8.35
N HIS A 37 -32.76 -10.04 -9.25
CA HIS A 37 -31.35 -9.75 -9.48
C HIS A 37 -31.13 -8.34 -10.06
N GLN A 38 -31.94 -7.93 -11.03
CA GLN A 38 -31.88 -6.61 -11.63
C GLN A 38 -32.28 -5.52 -10.64
N ILE A 39 -33.26 -5.77 -9.77
CA ILE A 39 -33.65 -4.89 -8.66
C ILE A 39 -32.50 -4.82 -7.65
N LYS A 40 -31.89 -5.92 -7.25
CA LYS A 40 -30.72 -5.93 -6.34
C LYS A 40 -29.54 -5.18 -6.95
N VAL A 41 -29.22 -5.39 -8.22
CA VAL A 41 -28.15 -4.67 -8.92
C VAL A 41 -28.48 -3.19 -9.05
N THR A 42 -29.73 -2.84 -9.35
CA THR A 42 -30.18 -1.43 -9.44
C THR A 42 -30.15 -0.76 -8.07
N ILE A 43 -30.59 -1.44 -7.00
CA ILE A 43 -30.51 -0.96 -5.62
C ILE A 43 -29.05 -0.84 -5.18
N ILE A 44 -28.17 -1.78 -5.51
CA ILE A 44 -26.73 -1.68 -5.20
C ILE A 44 -26.10 -0.54 -5.98
N LYS A 45 -26.45 -0.34 -7.26
CA LYS A 45 -26.00 0.80 -8.06
C LYS A 45 -26.53 2.13 -7.54
N HIS A 46 -27.81 2.22 -7.17
CA HIS A 46 -28.41 3.42 -6.57
C HIS A 46 -27.84 3.69 -5.19
N LYS A 47 -27.67 2.66 -4.35
CA LYS A 47 -27.03 2.77 -3.03
C LYS A 47 -25.58 3.18 -3.15
N ARG A 48 -24.84 2.69 -4.16
CA ARG A 48 -23.46 3.10 -4.47
C ARG A 48 -23.41 4.53 -5.02
N SER A 49 -24.28 4.92 -5.95
CA SER A 49 -24.39 6.30 -6.45
C SER A 49 -24.81 7.26 -5.33
N HIS A 50 -25.75 6.88 -4.48
CA HIS A 50 -26.13 7.68 -3.30
C HIS A 50 -25.02 7.72 -2.24
N GLN A 51 -24.28 6.63 -1.97
CA GLN A 51 -23.17 6.65 -0.99
C GLN A 51 -21.88 7.29 -1.51
N VAL A 52 -21.63 7.30 -2.82
CA VAL A 52 -20.36 7.77 -3.42
C VAL A 52 -20.50 9.15 -4.04
N GLU A 53 -21.66 9.49 -4.61
CA GLU A 53 -21.88 10.79 -5.24
C GLU A 53 -22.78 11.67 -4.36
N THR A 54 -23.99 11.23 -4.03
CA THR A 54 -25.01 12.13 -3.44
C THR A 54 -24.80 12.43 -1.95
N ILE A 55 -24.47 11.43 -1.13
CA ILE A 55 -24.21 11.63 0.31
C ILE A 55 -22.90 12.38 0.50
N PRO A 56 -21.78 12.03 -0.16
CA PRO A 56 -20.56 12.82 -0.08
C PRO A 56 -20.73 14.21 -0.67
N SER A 57 -21.48 14.40 -1.76
CA SER A 57 -21.75 15.75 -2.29
C SER A 57 -22.62 16.58 -1.36
N LEU A 58 -23.67 16.00 -0.75
CA LEU A 58 -24.51 16.69 0.23
C LEU A 58 -23.74 16.94 1.54
N CYS A 59 -22.91 16.00 2.00
CA CYS A 59 -22.02 16.20 3.14
C CYS A 59 -20.94 17.23 2.83
N TRP A 60 -20.46 17.30 1.58
CA TRP A 60 -19.51 18.30 1.11
C TRP A 60 -20.16 19.68 0.95
N GLU A 61 -21.38 19.76 0.44
CA GLU A 61 -22.18 20.99 0.41
C GLU A 61 -22.54 21.45 1.83
N LEU A 62 -22.94 20.53 2.72
CA LEU A 62 -23.15 20.81 4.13
C LEU A 62 -21.85 21.22 4.83
N ALA A 63 -20.72 20.59 4.53
CA ALA A 63 -19.41 20.95 5.07
C ALA A 63 -18.91 22.29 4.52
N GLN A 64 -19.17 22.61 3.24
CA GLN A 64 -18.93 23.94 2.67
C GLN A 64 -19.81 25.01 3.33
N LEU A 65 -21.06 24.67 3.65
CA LEU A 65 -21.96 25.51 4.45
C LEU A 65 -21.56 25.57 5.94
N GLN A 66 -20.77 24.60 6.43
CA GLN A 66 -20.24 24.58 7.79
C GLN A 66 -18.92 25.38 7.90
N ASP A 67 -18.10 25.36 6.85
CA ASP A 67 -16.88 26.16 6.71
C ASP A 67 -17.16 27.64 6.38
N THR A 68 -18.37 27.96 5.91
CA THR A 68 -18.91 29.30 6.15
C THR A 68 -19.16 29.45 7.65
N TYR A 69 -18.15 29.96 8.36
CA TYR A 69 -18.24 30.48 9.74
C TYR A 69 -19.28 31.62 9.80
N ILE A 70 -20.52 31.21 9.73
CA ILE A 70 -21.70 31.97 10.08
C ILE A 70 -22.31 31.13 11.19
N LEU A 71 -21.73 31.28 12.38
CA LEU A 71 -22.47 30.97 13.58
C LEU A 71 -23.75 31.81 13.47
N GLN A 72 -24.92 31.19 13.53
CA GLN A 72 -26.15 31.94 13.80
C GLN A 72 -25.92 32.91 14.97
N GLY A 73 -25.11 32.48 15.95
CA GLY A 73 -24.55 33.32 17.01
C GLY A 73 -23.72 34.54 16.56
N ASP A 74 -22.87 34.44 15.52
CA ASP A 74 -22.07 35.57 15.02
C ASP A 74 -22.89 36.60 14.25
N TYR A 75 -23.89 36.17 13.47
CA TYR A 75 -24.85 37.11 12.88
C TYR A 75 -25.75 37.72 13.94
N ASP A 76 -26.25 36.94 14.89
CA ASP A 76 -27.04 37.46 16.01
C ASP A 76 -26.20 38.43 16.86
N LEU A 77 -24.92 38.15 17.11
CA LEU A 77 -23.97 39.04 17.77
C LEU A 77 -23.70 40.31 16.95
N LYS A 78 -23.51 40.21 15.64
CA LYS A 78 -23.33 41.37 14.75
C LYS A 78 -24.59 42.23 14.67
N VAL A 79 -25.76 41.62 14.58
CA VAL A 79 -27.08 42.26 14.59
C VAL A 79 -27.29 42.97 15.93
N MET A 80 -27.07 42.29 17.06
CA MET A 80 -27.18 42.86 18.41
C MET A 80 -26.19 44.03 18.63
N ARG A 81 -24.94 43.90 18.16
CA ARG A 81 -23.96 45.00 18.20
C ARG A 81 -24.43 46.18 17.35
N GLN A 82 -24.93 45.93 16.14
CA GLN A 82 -25.44 46.99 15.26
C GLN A 82 -26.68 47.67 15.86
N GLU A 83 -27.62 46.92 16.44
CA GLU A 83 -28.79 47.46 17.14
C GLU A 83 -28.38 48.35 18.32
N TYR A 84 -27.39 47.92 19.10
CA TYR A 84 -26.81 48.73 20.17
C TYR A 84 -26.24 50.07 19.65
N TYR A 85 -25.44 50.04 18.57
CA TYR A 85 -24.88 51.27 17.99
C TYR A 85 -25.96 52.19 17.39
N ILE A 86 -26.95 51.63 16.69
CA ILE A 86 -28.07 52.39 16.13
C ILE A 86 -28.88 53.07 17.25
N ASN A 87 -29.15 52.35 18.35
CA ASN A 87 -29.90 52.90 19.48
C ASN A 87 -29.13 54.01 20.20
N ARG A 88 -27.79 53.89 20.29
CA ARG A 88 -26.92 54.94 20.84
C ARG A 88 -26.82 56.17 19.93
N GLN A 89 -26.87 56.01 18.61
CA GLN A 89 -26.87 57.14 17.67
C GLN A 89 -28.22 57.88 17.64
N LYS A 90 -29.35 57.18 17.82
CA LYS A 90 -30.67 57.81 17.93
C LYS A 90 -30.76 58.75 19.13
N THR A 91 -30.15 58.38 20.26
CA THR A 91 -30.13 59.18 21.50
C THR A 91 -29.19 60.39 21.44
N VAL A 92 -28.14 60.36 20.59
CA VAL A 92 -27.18 61.48 20.44
C VAL A 92 -27.71 62.58 19.50
N LYS A 93 -28.70 62.30 18.66
CA LYS A 93 -29.28 63.29 17.72
C LYS A 93 -30.10 64.40 18.38
N ASP A 94 -30.38 64.32 19.68
CA ASP A 94 -31.16 65.31 20.42
C ASP A 94 -30.34 66.51 20.94
N PHE A 95 -29.03 66.59 20.65
CA PHE A 95 -28.18 67.71 21.09
C PHE A 95 -27.66 68.53 19.90
N ARG A 96 -28.21 69.74 19.74
CA ARG A 96 -27.79 70.75 18.73
C ARG A 96 -26.48 71.45 19.14
N PRO A 97 -25.71 71.93 18.15
CA PRO A 97 -25.07 73.24 18.32
C PRO A 97 -25.13 74.14 17.07
N SER A 98 -24.87 75.42 17.33
CA SER A 98 -25.16 76.58 16.52
C SER A 98 -23.90 77.25 15.91
N HIS A 99 -24.15 78.05 14.88
CA HIS A 99 -23.38 79.15 14.26
C HIS A 99 -22.48 78.90 13.02
N LEU A 100 -23.01 79.42 11.90
CA LEU A 100 -22.40 79.94 10.66
C LEU A 100 -20.93 80.35 10.87
N TYR A 101 -19.90 79.71 10.31
CA TYR A 101 -19.48 79.71 8.90
C TYR A 101 -18.97 78.33 8.43
N HIS A 102 -19.23 77.32 9.26
CA HIS A 102 -18.99 75.92 8.94
C HIS A 102 -20.08 75.32 8.01
N GLY A 103 -21.02 76.12 7.48
CA GLY A 103 -22.27 75.63 6.86
C GLY A 103 -22.09 74.63 5.71
N VAL A 104 -21.18 74.88 4.76
CA VAL A 104 -20.98 73.98 3.60
C VAL A 104 -20.20 72.71 3.98
N HIS A 105 -19.19 72.83 4.84
CA HIS A 105 -18.46 71.67 5.38
C HIS A 105 -19.32 70.85 6.34
N ILE A 106 -20.16 71.47 7.17
CA ILE A 106 -21.14 70.81 8.02
C ILE A 106 -22.21 70.14 7.16
N LEU A 107 -22.74 70.79 6.12
CA LEU A 107 -23.73 70.16 5.25
C LEU A 107 -23.16 68.94 4.52
N ASN A 108 -21.92 69.01 4.02
CA ASN A 108 -21.27 67.87 3.37
C ASN A 108 -20.97 66.75 4.39
N SER A 109 -20.42 67.08 5.55
CA SER A 109 -20.20 66.13 6.65
C SER A 109 -21.51 65.53 7.17
N PHE A 110 -22.59 66.30 7.19
CA PHE A 110 -23.93 65.87 7.59
C PHE A 110 -24.56 64.95 6.54
N TRP A 111 -24.38 65.24 5.25
CA TRP A 111 -24.81 64.37 4.16
C TRP A 111 -24.03 63.05 4.15
N GLN A 112 -22.71 63.10 4.35
CA GLN A 112 -21.87 61.91 4.52
C GLN A 112 -22.31 61.08 5.72
N PHE A 113 -22.62 61.73 6.84
CA PHE A 113 -23.14 61.08 8.03
C PHE A 113 -24.51 60.42 7.79
N ILE A 114 -25.46 61.10 7.14
CA ILE A 114 -26.75 60.52 6.74
C ILE A 114 -26.53 59.32 5.83
N ASN A 115 -25.64 59.42 4.85
CA ASN A 115 -25.33 58.31 3.95
C ASN A 115 -24.70 57.12 4.70
N HIS A 116 -23.82 57.37 5.68
CA HIS A 116 -23.28 56.31 6.54
C HIS A 116 -24.38 55.64 7.36
N LEU A 117 -25.36 56.39 7.89
CA LEU A 117 -26.48 55.83 8.63
C LEU A 117 -27.42 55.00 7.74
N ILE A 118 -27.72 55.48 6.54
CA ILE A 118 -28.53 54.76 5.56
C ILE A 118 -27.82 53.45 5.17
N ASN A 119 -26.52 53.51 4.91
CA ASN A 119 -25.72 52.33 4.61
C ASN A 119 -25.63 51.35 5.78
N GLN A 120 -25.53 51.85 7.02
CA GLN A 120 -25.53 51.00 8.22
C GLN A 120 -26.89 50.29 8.40
N LEU A 121 -28.00 51.02 8.20
CA LEU A 121 -29.34 50.44 8.27
C LEU A 121 -29.57 49.41 7.17
N ALA A 122 -29.17 49.71 5.93
CA ALA A 122 -29.29 48.80 4.79
C ALA A 122 -28.50 47.49 5.02
N ARG A 123 -27.26 47.59 5.54
CA ARG A 123 -26.44 46.41 5.89
C ARG A 123 -27.10 45.57 6.99
N HIS A 124 -27.64 46.20 8.02
CA HIS A 124 -28.35 45.51 9.09
C HIS A 124 -29.60 44.77 8.56
N GLN A 125 -30.41 45.44 7.75
CA GLN A 125 -31.61 44.85 7.14
C GLN A 125 -31.25 43.67 6.22
N PHE A 126 -30.20 43.82 5.41
CA PHE A 126 -29.70 42.75 4.56
C PHE A 126 -29.23 41.53 5.36
N LEU A 127 -28.43 41.72 6.40
CA LEU A 127 -27.96 40.64 7.29
C LEU A 127 -29.14 39.92 7.96
N LYS A 128 -30.15 40.67 8.40
CA LYS A 128 -31.36 40.10 9.00
C LYS A 128 -32.13 39.23 8.02
N ILE A 129 -32.30 39.68 6.78
CA ILE A 129 -32.98 38.91 5.72
C ILE A 129 -32.16 37.66 5.35
N ALA A 130 -30.83 37.79 5.22
CA ALA A 130 -29.95 36.67 4.92
C ALA A 130 -30.03 35.57 5.99
N CYS A 131 -29.96 35.95 7.28
CA CYS A 131 -30.11 35.02 8.40
C CYS A 131 -31.47 34.31 8.39
N GLN A 132 -32.57 35.03 8.12
CA GLN A 132 -33.90 34.43 8.04
C GLN A 132 -34.05 33.46 6.86
N LEU A 133 -33.48 33.79 5.71
CA LEU A 133 -33.51 32.95 4.52
C LEU A 133 -32.72 31.67 4.74
N GLU A 134 -31.50 31.78 5.26
CA GLU A 134 -30.64 30.63 5.59
C GLU A 134 -31.31 29.69 6.58
N LYS A 135 -31.89 30.23 7.66
CA LYS A 135 -32.67 29.45 8.63
C LYS A 135 -33.83 28.70 7.97
N LYS A 136 -34.56 29.35 7.06
CA LYS A 136 -35.68 28.71 6.33
C LYS A 136 -35.18 27.57 5.44
N THR A 137 -34.07 27.76 4.74
CA THR A 137 -33.46 26.74 3.88
C THR A 137 -32.97 25.55 4.71
N MET A 138 -32.29 25.78 5.83
CA MET A 138 -31.83 24.73 6.73
C MET A 138 -33.01 23.94 7.33
N LEU A 139 -34.09 24.61 7.73
CA LEU A 139 -35.30 23.93 8.22
C LEU A 139 -35.99 23.09 7.13
N GLY A 140 -35.98 23.56 5.88
CA GLY A 140 -36.49 22.81 4.73
C GLY A 140 -35.65 21.56 4.42
N ALA A 141 -34.32 21.67 4.47
CA ALA A 141 -33.43 20.52 4.33
C ALA A 141 -33.64 19.50 5.46
N TYR A 142 -33.79 19.98 6.71
CA TYR A 142 -34.07 19.12 7.86
C TYR A 142 -35.41 18.38 7.73
N SER A 143 -36.47 19.04 7.26
CA SER A 143 -37.77 18.37 7.08
C SER A 143 -37.72 17.29 5.99
N LEU A 144 -37.01 17.53 4.89
CA LEU A 144 -36.78 16.53 3.84
C LEU A 144 -35.98 15.33 4.36
N LEU A 145 -34.88 15.58 5.09
CA LEU A 145 -34.10 14.52 5.73
C LEU A 145 -34.94 13.69 6.69
N LYS A 146 -35.83 14.33 7.45
CA LYS A 146 -36.74 13.62 8.36
C LYS A 146 -37.75 12.73 7.62
N VAL A 147 -38.26 13.16 6.48
CA VAL A 147 -39.13 12.34 5.62
C VAL A 147 -38.37 11.12 5.09
N ILE A 148 -37.15 11.31 4.60
CA ILE A 148 -36.30 10.21 4.10
C ILE A 148 -36.01 9.20 5.23
N GLU A 149 -35.68 9.67 6.43
CA GLU A 149 -35.45 8.81 7.60
C GLU A 149 -36.69 7.95 7.92
N LEU A 150 -37.88 8.55 7.91
CA LEU A 150 -39.13 7.82 8.15
C LEU A 150 -39.43 6.79 7.05
N GLU A 151 -39.18 7.13 5.78
CA GLU A 151 -39.41 6.21 4.67
C GLU A 151 -38.43 5.02 4.72
N LEU A 152 -37.15 5.27 5.01
CA LEU A 152 -36.14 4.23 5.21
C LEU A 152 -36.50 3.30 6.38
N GLN A 153 -36.99 3.86 7.48
CA GLN A 153 -37.46 3.06 8.61
C GLN A 153 -38.69 2.21 8.23
N GLY A 154 -39.58 2.75 7.41
CA GLY A 154 -40.69 2.02 6.79
C GLY A 154 -40.21 0.83 5.97
N TYR A 155 -39.28 1.04 5.02
CA TYR A 155 -38.69 -0.05 4.22
C TYR A 155 -37.98 -1.10 5.07
N LEU A 156 -37.25 -0.68 6.11
CA LEU A 156 -36.55 -1.59 7.01
C LEU A 156 -37.55 -2.46 7.79
N SER A 157 -38.61 -1.87 8.33
CA SER A 157 -39.66 -2.62 9.05
C SER A 157 -40.42 -3.58 8.13
N ALA A 158 -40.76 -3.15 6.91
CA ALA A 158 -41.40 -4.00 5.90
C ALA A 158 -40.50 -5.17 5.49
N THR A 159 -39.20 -4.91 5.30
CA THR A 159 -38.20 -5.94 4.97
C THR A 159 -38.02 -6.92 6.13
N LYS A 160 -37.91 -6.43 7.37
CA LYS A 160 -37.86 -7.27 8.57
C LYS A 160 -39.10 -8.16 8.68
N GLY A 161 -40.29 -7.63 8.37
CA GLY A 161 -41.53 -8.40 8.32
C GLY A 161 -41.53 -9.47 7.23
N ARG A 162 -41.02 -9.18 6.02
CA ARG A 162 -40.84 -10.17 4.94
C ARG A 162 -39.87 -11.28 5.34
N VAL A 163 -38.72 -10.91 5.90
CA VAL A 163 -37.71 -11.87 6.39
C VAL A 163 -38.29 -12.74 7.51
N GLY A 164 -39.03 -12.15 8.45
CA GLY A 164 -39.73 -12.90 9.50
C GLY A 164 -40.72 -13.92 8.93
N ARG A 165 -41.48 -13.57 7.88
CA ARG A 165 -42.37 -14.53 7.20
C ARG A 165 -41.60 -15.63 6.48
N CYS A 166 -40.49 -15.33 5.82
CA CYS A 166 -39.63 -16.34 5.19
C CYS A 166 -39.03 -17.29 6.24
N LEU A 167 -38.57 -16.77 7.37
CA LEU A 167 -38.07 -17.57 8.49
C LEU A 167 -39.17 -18.44 9.09
N ALA A 168 -40.39 -17.91 9.25
CA ALA A 168 -41.53 -18.70 9.70
C ALA A 168 -41.87 -19.83 8.70
N LEU A 169 -41.82 -19.57 7.40
CA LEU A 169 -41.99 -20.60 6.36
C LEU A 169 -40.89 -21.66 6.42
N ILE A 170 -39.64 -21.27 6.66
CA ILE A 170 -38.51 -22.21 6.83
C ILE A 170 -38.71 -23.06 8.08
N GLN A 171 -39.13 -22.46 9.20
CA GLN A 171 -39.40 -23.17 10.45
C GLN A 171 -40.59 -24.13 10.30
N SER A 172 -41.66 -23.71 9.62
CA SER A 172 -42.79 -24.57 9.28
C SER A 172 -42.42 -25.67 8.29
N ALA A 173 -41.46 -25.44 7.39
CA ALA A 173 -40.91 -26.47 6.52
C ALA A 173 -39.98 -27.44 7.27
N SER A 174 -39.31 -27.01 8.33
CA SER A 174 -38.49 -27.90 9.17
C SER A 174 -39.31 -28.79 10.10
N ASP A 175 -40.52 -28.37 10.48
CA ASP A 175 -41.45 -29.19 11.28
C ASP A 175 -42.09 -30.32 10.45
N VAL A 176 -41.99 -30.26 9.11
CA VAL A 176 -42.31 -31.38 8.22
C VAL A 176 -41.09 -32.29 8.13
N GLN A 177 -41.02 -33.26 9.03
CA GLN A 177 -39.93 -34.21 9.11
C GLN A 177 -39.83 -35.09 7.84
N GLU A 178 -38.68 -34.96 7.16
CA GLU A 178 -38.00 -35.89 6.24
C GLU A 178 -38.84 -36.86 5.40
N GLN A 179 -39.27 -36.43 4.22
CA GLN A 179 -39.27 -37.27 3.01
C GLN A 179 -39.16 -36.38 1.76
N GLY A 180 -37.99 -35.75 1.61
CA GLY A 180 -37.65 -34.97 0.41
C GLY A 180 -36.59 -35.68 -0.40
N ALA A 181 -36.98 -36.72 -1.13
CA ALA A 181 -36.23 -37.09 -2.32
C ALA A 181 -36.25 -35.87 -3.23
N VAL A 182 -35.08 -35.40 -3.68
CA VAL A 182 -35.04 -34.41 -4.76
C VAL A 182 -35.74 -35.04 -5.96
N ASP A 183 -36.76 -34.37 -6.50
CA ASP A 183 -37.47 -34.82 -7.69
C ASP A 183 -36.47 -35.06 -8.81
N ASP A 184 -36.52 -36.22 -9.47
CA ASP A 184 -35.63 -36.60 -10.58
C ASP A 184 -35.68 -35.58 -11.75
N ARG A 185 -36.71 -34.73 -11.79
CA ARG A 185 -36.86 -33.65 -12.77
C ARG A 185 -36.10 -32.38 -12.39
N ASP A 186 -35.63 -32.24 -11.15
CA ASP A 186 -34.88 -31.08 -10.67
C ASP A 186 -33.42 -31.14 -11.11
N THR A 187 -33.23 -30.83 -12.38
CA THR A 187 -31.91 -30.74 -13.03
C THR A 187 -30.94 -29.82 -12.28
N PHE A 188 -31.46 -28.81 -11.57
CA PHE A 188 -30.64 -27.85 -10.84
C PHE A 188 -30.06 -28.46 -9.56
N LEU A 189 -30.87 -29.12 -8.72
CA LEU A 189 -30.37 -29.76 -7.50
C LEU A 189 -29.47 -30.97 -7.80
N HIS A 190 -29.73 -31.70 -8.88
CA HIS A 190 -28.78 -32.69 -9.39
C HIS A 190 -27.47 -32.07 -9.85
N GLY A 191 -27.50 -30.92 -10.56
CA GLY A 191 -26.29 -30.19 -10.94
C GLY A 191 -25.50 -29.66 -9.74
N VAL A 192 -26.19 -29.18 -8.70
CA VAL A 192 -25.56 -28.77 -7.43
C VAL A 192 -24.91 -29.96 -6.74
N ARG A 193 -25.59 -31.12 -6.66
CA ARG A 193 -24.97 -32.36 -6.16
C ARG A 193 -23.73 -32.73 -6.96
N ASP A 194 -23.81 -32.72 -8.28
CA ASP A 194 -22.70 -33.13 -9.14
C ASP A 194 -21.48 -32.23 -8.90
N LEU A 195 -21.70 -30.91 -8.81
CA LEU A 195 -20.65 -29.98 -8.41
C LEU A 195 -20.09 -30.30 -7.03
N LEU A 196 -20.92 -30.52 -6.01
CA LEU A 196 -20.46 -30.86 -4.66
C LEU A 196 -19.67 -32.17 -4.63
N SER A 197 -20.09 -33.18 -5.39
CA SER A 197 -19.44 -34.49 -5.46
C SER A 197 -18.05 -34.45 -6.11
N ILE A 198 -17.84 -33.53 -7.07
CA ILE A 198 -16.52 -33.29 -7.67
C ILE A 198 -15.51 -32.79 -6.63
N HIS A 199 -15.96 -32.02 -5.62
CA HIS A 199 -15.08 -31.48 -4.58
C HIS A 199 -14.79 -32.50 -3.47
N SER A 200 -15.67 -33.46 -3.23
CA SER A 200 -15.48 -34.48 -2.18
C SER A 200 -14.61 -35.68 -2.60
N ASN A 201 -14.12 -35.73 -3.84
CA ASN A 201 -13.27 -36.82 -4.37
C ASN A 201 -13.83 -38.25 -4.17
N ALA A 202 -15.14 -38.37 -3.91
CA ALA A 202 -15.83 -39.64 -3.74
C ALA A 202 -16.23 -40.15 -5.12
N GLN A 203 -15.33 -40.90 -5.76
CA GLN A 203 -15.62 -41.49 -7.06
C GLN A 203 -16.63 -42.65 -6.93
N ALA A 204 -17.57 -42.66 -7.87
CA ALA A 204 -18.32 -43.81 -8.34
C ALA A 204 -19.40 -44.41 -7.42
N GLY A 205 -20.52 -43.72 -7.41
CA GLY A 205 -21.83 -44.34 -7.31
C GLY A 205 -22.88 -43.33 -7.74
N LEU A 206 -23.41 -43.44 -8.97
CA LEU A 206 -24.62 -42.73 -9.40
C LEU A 206 -25.78 -43.23 -8.53
N SER A 207 -25.86 -42.78 -7.28
CA SER A 207 -27.08 -42.88 -6.50
C SER A 207 -28.05 -41.88 -7.11
N THR A 208 -29.04 -42.40 -7.83
CA THR A 208 -30.19 -41.65 -8.36
C THR A 208 -30.90 -40.89 -7.24
N TYR A 209 -30.80 -41.38 -6.00
CA TYR A 209 -31.39 -40.75 -4.84
C TYR A 209 -30.51 -39.63 -4.27
N VAL A 210 -31.06 -38.42 -4.20
CA VAL A 210 -30.46 -37.26 -3.58
C VAL A 210 -31.39 -36.76 -2.49
N SER A 211 -30.91 -36.70 -1.25
CA SER A 211 -31.67 -36.12 -0.16
C SER A 211 -31.33 -34.63 -0.05
N ALA A 212 -32.35 -33.77 0.00
CA ALA A 212 -32.14 -32.33 0.22
C ALA A 212 -31.33 -32.04 1.51
N PRO A 213 -31.52 -32.78 2.63
CA PRO A 213 -30.67 -32.64 3.82
C PRO A 213 -29.19 -32.99 3.55
N GLY A 214 -28.92 -33.98 2.70
CA GLY A 214 -27.55 -34.38 2.35
C GLY A 214 -26.81 -33.31 1.56
N ILE A 215 -27.49 -32.64 0.62
CA ILE A 215 -26.93 -31.48 -0.11
C ILE A 215 -26.63 -30.35 0.87
N VAL A 216 -27.59 -30.02 1.75
CA VAL A 216 -27.41 -28.94 2.73
C VAL A 216 -26.24 -29.24 3.66
N GLN A 217 -26.11 -30.47 4.14
CA GLN A 217 -24.99 -30.88 4.99
C GLN A 217 -23.64 -30.76 4.28
N GLN A 218 -23.56 -31.14 3.00
CA GLN A 218 -22.34 -30.98 2.20
C GLN A 218 -21.98 -29.51 1.98
N ILE A 219 -22.97 -28.65 1.69
CA ILE A 219 -22.76 -27.21 1.54
C ILE A 219 -22.33 -26.59 2.88
N SER A 220 -22.93 -27.00 3.99
CA SER A 220 -22.52 -26.55 5.33
C SER A 220 -21.10 -26.99 5.68
N GLY A 221 -20.71 -28.21 5.30
CA GLY A 221 -19.32 -28.69 5.44
C GLY A 221 -18.33 -27.83 4.65
N LEU A 222 -18.59 -27.59 3.36
CA LEU A 222 -17.77 -26.71 2.52
C LEU A 222 -17.70 -25.28 3.04
N HIS A 223 -18.81 -24.77 3.58
CA HIS A 223 -18.83 -23.45 4.20
C HIS A 223 -17.92 -23.43 5.44
N SER A 224 -17.97 -24.45 6.29
CA SER A 224 -17.05 -24.58 7.43
C SER A 224 -15.59 -24.65 6.96
N ASP A 225 -15.29 -25.42 5.92
CA ASP A 225 -13.93 -25.54 5.36
C ASP A 225 -13.42 -24.20 4.77
N LEU A 226 -14.30 -23.44 4.12
CA LEU A 226 -13.98 -22.09 3.63
C LEU A 226 -13.71 -21.13 4.79
N MET A 227 -14.48 -21.21 5.87
CA MET A 227 -14.26 -20.37 7.05
C MET A 227 -12.95 -20.73 7.76
N THR A 228 -12.57 -22.02 7.82
CA THR A 228 -11.26 -22.42 8.35
C THR A 228 -10.13 -21.93 7.46
N LEU A 229 -10.25 -22.07 6.13
CA LEU A 229 -9.23 -21.60 5.20
C LEU A 229 -9.10 -20.07 5.23
N GLN A 230 -10.20 -19.34 5.38
CA GLN A 230 -10.18 -17.89 5.54
C GLN A 230 -9.49 -17.49 6.84
N SER A 231 -9.79 -18.19 7.94
CA SER A 231 -9.13 -17.95 9.23
C SER A 231 -7.62 -18.25 9.14
N ASP A 232 -7.23 -19.34 8.48
CA ASP A 232 -5.84 -19.66 8.24
C ASP A 232 -5.16 -18.58 7.40
N LEU A 233 -5.79 -18.09 6.33
CA LEU A 233 -5.22 -17.02 5.51
C LEU A 233 -5.08 -15.69 6.28
N GLU A 234 -6.05 -15.36 7.14
CA GLU A 234 -6.01 -14.14 7.94
C GLU A 234 -4.98 -14.21 9.07
N ASN A 235 -4.72 -15.38 9.64
CA ASN A 235 -3.84 -15.54 10.81
C ASN A 235 -2.44 -16.06 10.42
N SER A 236 -2.33 -17.13 9.64
CA SER A 236 -1.03 -17.76 9.31
C SER A 236 -0.19 -16.92 8.34
N LEU A 237 -0.80 -16.31 7.33
CA LEU A 237 -0.08 -15.55 6.31
C LEU A 237 0.66 -14.32 6.88
N PRO A 238 0.04 -13.45 7.70
CA PRO A 238 0.77 -12.35 8.32
C PRO A 238 1.81 -12.84 9.33
N GLU A 239 1.56 -13.92 10.06
CA GLU A 239 2.54 -14.52 10.97
C GLU A 239 3.79 -15.02 10.23
N ASP A 240 3.62 -15.78 9.15
CA ASP A 240 4.74 -16.29 8.36
C ASP A 240 5.46 -15.18 7.58
N ARG A 241 4.72 -14.19 7.08
CA ARG A 241 5.34 -12.99 6.50
C ARG A 241 6.19 -12.26 7.53
N ASN A 242 5.67 -12.06 8.74
CA ASN A 242 6.41 -11.38 9.81
C ASN A 242 7.63 -12.20 10.25
N ARG A 243 7.51 -13.53 10.31
CA ARG A 243 8.64 -14.44 10.58
C ARG A 243 9.74 -14.29 9.54
N CYS A 244 9.39 -14.36 8.25
CA CYS A 244 10.32 -14.21 7.14
C CYS A 244 10.98 -12.81 7.12
N ILE A 245 10.20 -11.75 7.36
CA ILE A 245 10.74 -10.39 7.48
C ILE A 245 11.74 -10.30 8.65
N ASN A 246 11.43 -10.91 9.79
CA ASN A 246 12.33 -10.92 10.93
C ASN A 246 13.62 -11.68 10.63
N GLU A 247 13.53 -12.85 9.99
CA GLU A 247 14.71 -13.60 9.54
C GLU A 247 15.58 -12.77 8.59
N LEU A 248 14.99 -12.12 7.59
CA LEU A 248 15.71 -11.22 6.69
C LEU A 248 16.35 -10.04 7.43
N CYS A 249 15.65 -9.42 8.38
CA CYS A 249 16.19 -8.36 9.21
C CYS A 249 17.41 -8.85 10.02
N THR A 250 17.35 -10.05 10.61
CA THR A 250 18.49 -10.61 11.35
C THR A 250 19.69 -10.93 10.44
N LEU A 251 19.44 -11.42 9.22
CA LEU A 251 20.48 -11.64 8.21
C LEU A 251 21.14 -10.33 7.79
N ILE A 252 20.34 -9.29 7.54
CA ILE A 252 20.85 -7.96 7.19
C ILE A 252 21.67 -7.38 8.35
N GLN A 253 21.22 -7.52 9.59
CA GLN A 253 21.96 -7.08 10.77
C GLN A 253 23.29 -7.83 10.90
N SER A 254 23.31 -9.14 10.71
CA SER A 254 24.56 -9.92 10.78
C SER A 254 25.54 -9.54 9.66
N LEU A 255 25.06 -9.33 8.44
CA LEU A 255 25.86 -8.81 7.33
C LEU A 255 26.39 -7.40 7.61
N GLN A 256 25.58 -6.52 8.20
CA GLN A 256 26.03 -5.19 8.61
C GLN A 256 27.12 -5.27 9.69
N GLN A 257 26.99 -6.16 10.68
CA GLN A 257 28.04 -6.37 11.68
C GLN A 257 29.33 -6.90 11.06
N LEU A 258 29.25 -7.78 10.06
CA LEU A 258 30.42 -8.28 9.33
C LEU A 258 31.10 -7.19 8.50
N LEU A 259 30.33 -6.37 7.78
CA LEU A 259 30.85 -5.34 6.87
C LEU A 259 31.32 -4.07 7.58
N PHE A 260 30.66 -3.69 8.68
CA PHE A 260 30.83 -2.38 9.31
C PHE A 260 31.26 -2.44 10.77
N ALA A 261 31.30 -3.63 11.38
CA ALA A 261 31.85 -3.95 12.69
C ALA A 261 31.32 -3.20 13.94
N SER A 262 30.78 -1.99 13.81
CA SER A 262 30.26 -1.11 14.85
C SER A 262 29.67 0.22 14.31
N SER A 263 29.90 0.61 13.04
CA SER A 263 29.36 1.88 12.50
C SER A 263 29.07 1.83 11.01
N THR A 264 27.81 2.03 10.62
CA THR A 264 27.33 2.09 9.23
C THR A 264 27.82 3.31 8.44
N THR A 265 28.55 4.23 9.09
CA THR A 265 29.17 5.40 8.45
C THR A 265 30.62 5.17 8.02
N ALA A 266 31.23 4.03 8.36
CA ALA A 266 32.57 3.67 7.93
C ALA A 266 32.55 3.00 6.54
N GLN A 267 33.65 3.07 5.79
CA GLN A 267 33.78 2.35 4.52
C GLN A 267 33.65 0.83 4.75
N PRO A 268 32.94 0.11 3.87
CA PRO A 268 32.72 -1.32 4.03
C PRO A 268 34.05 -2.08 3.96
N ILE A 269 34.32 -2.91 4.97
CA ILE A 269 35.52 -3.75 5.00
C ILE A 269 35.26 -4.98 4.13
N LEU A 270 35.67 -4.92 2.86
CA LEU A 270 35.50 -6.02 1.89
C LEU A 270 36.49 -7.17 2.08
N THR A 271 37.57 -6.94 2.82
CA THR A 271 38.62 -7.92 3.08
C THR A 271 38.36 -8.63 4.40
N ALA A 272 38.27 -9.96 4.37
CA ALA A 272 38.11 -10.75 5.60
C ALA A 272 39.20 -10.38 6.62
N ARG A 273 38.82 -10.04 7.85
CA ARG A 273 39.74 -9.55 8.90
C ARG A 273 41.01 -10.41 9.11
N PRO A 274 40.95 -11.75 9.07
CA PRO A 274 42.16 -12.57 9.17
C PRO A 274 43.14 -12.30 8.03
N LEU A 275 42.64 -12.13 6.82
CA LEU A 275 43.43 -11.84 5.63
C LEU A 275 44.06 -10.44 5.69
N MET A 276 43.36 -9.47 6.29
CA MET A 276 43.90 -8.12 6.49
C MET A 276 45.10 -8.13 7.45
N LYS A 277 45.08 -8.98 8.49
CA LYS A 277 46.22 -9.16 9.39
C LYS A 277 47.41 -9.82 8.68
N GLU A 278 47.16 -10.88 7.91
CA GLU A 278 48.21 -11.55 7.14
C GLU A 278 48.81 -10.63 6.05
N LEU A 279 48.00 -9.78 5.43
CA LEU A 279 48.47 -8.78 4.46
C LEU A 279 49.36 -7.72 5.12
N ASP A 280 49.01 -7.23 6.31
CA ASP A 280 49.82 -6.26 7.06
C ASP A 280 51.17 -6.87 7.50
N GLU A 281 51.18 -8.12 7.92
CA GLU A 281 52.43 -8.85 8.22
C GLU A 281 53.27 -9.09 6.96
N MET A 282 52.63 -9.43 5.83
CA MET A 282 53.31 -9.57 4.55
C MET A 282 53.92 -8.24 4.08
N GLU A 283 53.21 -7.12 4.27
CA GLU A 283 53.73 -5.78 3.92
C GLU A 283 54.95 -5.42 4.76
N LYS A 284 54.96 -5.73 6.06
CA LYS A 284 56.14 -5.57 6.94
C LYS A 284 57.32 -6.41 6.47
N VAL A 285 57.07 -7.66 6.08
CA VAL A 285 58.13 -8.53 5.54
C VAL A 285 58.64 -7.98 4.20
N ASN A 286 57.74 -7.50 3.34
CA ASN A 286 58.12 -6.93 2.04
C ASN A 286 58.95 -5.65 2.21
N ALA A 287 58.61 -4.78 3.16
CA ALA A 287 59.40 -3.59 3.49
C ALA A 287 60.82 -3.95 3.98
N LYS A 288 60.94 -4.96 4.85
CA LYS A 288 62.25 -5.47 5.30
C LYS A 288 63.06 -6.07 4.15
N LEU A 289 62.42 -6.83 3.27
CA LEU A 289 63.07 -7.41 2.10
C LEU A 289 63.57 -6.32 1.15
N SER A 290 62.74 -5.32 0.84
CA SER A 290 63.13 -4.18 0.01
C SER A 290 64.35 -3.45 0.59
N ALA A 291 64.37 -3.17 1.89
CA ALA A 291 65.51 -2.55 2.54
C ALA A 291 66.79 -3.39 2.44
N ALA A 292 66.70 -4.71 2.64
CA ALA A 292 67.84 -5.61 2.50
C ALA A 292 68.36 -5.68 1.05
N VAL A 293 67.46 -5.65 0.06
CA VAL A 293 67.83 -5.60 -1.37
C VAL A 293 68.54 -4.28 -1.70
N GLU A 294 68.05 -3.15 -1.18
CA GLU A 294 68.72 -1.85 -1.35
C GLU A 294 70.14 -1.84 -0.74
N GLU A 295 70.32 -2.44 0.44
CA GLU A 295 71.64 -2.57 1.06
C GLU A 295 72.58 -3.44 0.22
N VAL A 296 72.14 -4.62 -0.22
CA VAL A 296 72.95 -5.52 -1.06
C VAL A 296 73.31 -4.88 -2.39
N THR A 297 72.37 -4.18 -3.02
CA THR A 297 72.63 -3.49 -4.29
C THR A 297 73.62 -2.33 -4.10
N LEU A 298 73.53 -1.59 -3.00
CA LEU A 298 74.50 -0.55 -2.66
C LEU A 298 75.92 -1.13 -2.46
N GLU A 299 76.06 -2.19 -1.69
CA GLU A 299 77.35 -2.86 -1.47
C GLU A 299 77.92 -3.45 -2.78
N HIS A 300 77.06 -4.03 -3.62
CA HIS A 300 77.46 -4.51 -4.94
C HIS A 300 77.95 -3.36 -5.84
N CYS A 301 77.28 -2.21 -5.84
CA CYS A 301 77.74 -1.01 -6.56
C CYS A 301 79.11 -0.53 -6.07
N LYS A 302 79.30 -0.42 -4.74
CA LYS A 302 80.60 -0.05 -4.15
C LYS A 302 81.70 -1.02 -4.58
N LYS A 303 81.45 -2.33 -4.52
CA LYS A 303 82.40 -3.36 -4.93
C LYS A 303 82.72 -3.26 -6.42
N ASN A 304 81.71 -3.02 -7.26
CA ASN A 304 81.94 -2.82 -8.70
C ASN A 304 82.82 -1.60 -8.99
N GLU A 305 82.64 -0.48 -8.27
CA GLU A 305 83.51 0.69 -8.42
C GLU A 305 84.95 0.38 -7.98
N ILE A 306 85.15 -0.35 -6.86
CA ILE A 306 86.48 -0.80 -6.44
C ILE A 306 87.13 -1.69 -7.53
N VAL A 307 86.36 -2.61 -8.10
CA VAL A 307 86.84 -3.50 -9.19
C VAL A 307 87.17 -2.71 -10.46
N LYS A 308 86.41 -1.65 -10.80
CA LYS A 308 86.75 -0.76 -11.91
C LYS A 308 88.07 -0.04 -11.67
N HIS A 309 88.26 0.53 -10.48
CA HIS A 309 89.50 1.23 -10.10
C HIS A 309 90.72 0.30 -10.06
N HIS A 310 90.54 -0.97 -9.67
CA HIS A 310 91.62 -1.98 -9.59
C HIS A 310 91.55 -3.01 -10.74
N SER A 311 91.01 -2.64 -11.90
CA SER A 311 90.71 -3.57 -13.00
C SER A 311 91.94 -4.33 -13.51
N GLN A 312 93.10 -3.69 -13.53
CA GLN A 312 94.37 -4.31 -13.95
C GLN A 312 94.87 -5.34 -12.92
N GLU A 313 94.78 -5.04 -11.63
CA GLU A 313 95.19 -5.93 -10.54
C GLU A 313 94.24 -7.13 -10.40
N VAL A 314 92.94 -6.91 -10.51
CA VAL A 314 91.94 -8.01 -10.51
C VAL A 314 92.12 -8.89 -11.74
N GLY A 315 92.43 -8.31 -12.90
CA GLY A 315 92.76 -9.07 -14.11
C GLY A 315 94.05 -9.89 -13.97
N LEU A 316 95.06 -9.37 -13.26
CA LEU A 316 96.28 -10.10 -12.92
C LEU A 316 96.00 -11.22 -11.90
N GLN A 317 95.24 -10.97 -10.84
CA GLN A 317 94.85 -11.98 -9.86
C GLN A 317 94.05 -13.12 -10.50
N ARG A 318 93.07 -12.81 -11.36
CA ARG A 318 92.32 -13.81 -12.12
C ARG A 318 93.23 -14.63 -13.04
N ARG A 319 94.18 -13.99 -13.72
CA ARG A 319 95.17 -14.69 -14.55
C ARG A 319 96.10 -15.57 -13.73
N VAL A 320 96.63 -15.09 -12.60
CA VAL A 320 97.46 -15.87 -11.68
C VAL A 320 96.69 -17.06 -11.13
N PHE A 321 95.41 -16.88 -10.77
CA PHE A 321 94.55 -17.97 -10.33
C PHE A 321 94.37 -19.01 -11.43
N VAL A 322 94.04 -18.60 -12.66
CA VAL A 322 93.90 -19.53 -13.79
C VAL A 322 95.22 -20.21 -14.14
N ASP A 323 96.34 -19.47 -14.21
CA ASP A 323 97.65 -20.02 -14.50
C ASP A 323 98.12 -20.98 -13.37
N PHE A 324 97.73 -20.74 -12.11
CA PHE A 324 98.00 -21.67 -11.00
C PHE A 324 97.32 -23.03 -11.18
N PHE A 325 96.06 -23.06 -11.62
CA PHE A 325 95.31 -24.31 -11.80
C PHE A 325 95.50 -24.96 -13.17
N CYS A 326 95.68 -24.17 -14.23
CA CYS A 326 95.67 -24.65 -15.61
C CYS A 326 97.06 -24.65 -16.29
N ASN A 327 98.04 -23.88 -15.80
CA ASN A 327 99.35 -23.77 -16.46
C ASN A 327 100.49 -23.34 -15.49
N PRO A 328 100.86 -24.21 -14.52
CA PRO A 328 101.75 -23.85 -13.41
C PRO A 328 103.18 -23.51 -13.84
N GLU A 329 103.69 -24.09 -14.94
CA GLU A 329 105.03 -23.78 -15.45
C GLU A 329 105.14 -22.35 -15.99
N ARG A 330 104.06 -21.84 -16.60
CA ARG A 330 104.01 -20.44 -17.08
C ARG A 330 104.06 -19.46 -15.92
N LEU A 331 103.33 -19.74 -14.85
CA LEU A 331 103.38 -18.95 -13.61
C LEU A 331 104.77 -19.01 -12.97
N ARG A 332 105.40 -20.19 -12.92
CA ARG A 332 106.74 -20.37 -12.35
C ARG A 332 107.80 -19.57 -13.11
N ASN A 333 107.69 -19.51 -14.44
CA ASN A 333 108.57 -18.72 -15.28
C ASN A 333 108.37 -17.20 -15.08
N GLN A 334 107.11 -16.74 -15.02
CA GLN A 334 106.81 -15.32 -14.74
C GLN A 334 107.31 -14.87 -13.36
N VAL A 335 107.14 -15.70 -12.32
CA VAL A 335 107.67 -15.41 -10.97
C VAL A 335 109.19 -15.37 -10.97
N ARG A 336 109.85 -16.28 -11.68
CA ARG A 336 111.33 -16.31 -11.80
C ARG A 336 111.86 -15.04 -12.49
N GLU A 337 111.21 -14.62 -13.57
CA GLU A 337 111.56 -13.39 -14.30
C GLU A 337 111.33 -12.14 -13.43
N LEU A 338 110.21 -12.06 -12.72
CA LEU A 338 109.91 -10.94 -11.82
C LEU A 338 110.91 -10.87 -10.65
N THR A 339 111.26 -12.02 -10.08
CA THR A 339 112.27 -12.11 -9.01
C THR A 339 113.64 -11.64 -9.51
N ALA A 340 114.01 -11.98 -10.75
CA ALA A 340 115.25 -11.48 -11.35
C ALA A 340 115.23 -9.96 -11.55
N ARG A 341 114.11 -9.37 -12.00
CA ARG A 341 113.95 -7.91 -12.15
C ARG A 341 114.01 -7.16 -10.82
N VAL A 342 113.39 -7.68 -9.76
CA VAL A 342 113.44 -7.08 -8.41
C VAL A 342 114.85 -7.12 -7.84
N ARG A 343 115.56 -8.25 -7.98
CA ARG A 343 116.98 -8.35 -7.57
C ARG A 343 117.86 -7.36 -8.34
N ALA A 344 117.59 -7.13 -9.63
CA ALA A 344 118.32 -6.15 -10.42
C ALA A 344 118.06 -4.70 -9.94
N MET A 345 116.85 -4.37 -9.49
CA MET A 345 116.54 -3.03 -8.93
C MET A 345 117.08 -2.82 -7.50
N GLN A 346 117.34 -3.88 -6.73
CA GLN A 346 117.95 -3.78 -5.39
C GLN A 346 119.46 -3.60 -5.42
N VAL A 347 120.08 -3.78 -6.58
CA VAL A 347 121.54 -3.64 -6.80
C VAL A 347 121.87 -2.29 -7.48
N SER A 348 120.85 -1.48 -7.78
CA SER A 348 120.97 -0.05 -8.14
C SER A 348 120.56 0.81 -6.96
#